data_AF-A0AAW4E7X1-F1
#
_entry.id   AF-A0AAW4E7X1-F1
#
_cell.length_a   1.000
_cell.length_b   1.000
_cell.length_c   1.000
_cell.angle_alpha   90.00
_cell.angle_beta   90.00
_cell.angle_gamma   90.00
#
_symmetry.space_group_name_H-M   'P 1'
#
loop_
_entity.id
_entity.type
_entity.pdbx_description
1 polymer ?
#
loop_
_entity_poly.entity_id
_entity_poly.type
_entity_poly.pdbx_seq_one_letter_code
_entity_poly.pdbx_strand_id
1 'polypeptide(L)'
;MFKRIAQTAGFTGLLAALLLTLLQSFWVVPLIQQAETYEKAPAEHVHEHADGAVAEHSHAHDEAAWEPEDGWQRVLSTTGGNLVVAVGFALMLAGLYTLRAPGRTAQGAWWGLAGFAVFVLAPTLGLPPELPGTAAAELSQRQLWWIGTAASTAAGLALLVFGQNWRLKVLGAAILVVPHVIGAPQPLIHESLAPEALESQFRVASLLTNALFWVALGLISAWLFRRSNVHTDNAHSNHA
;
A
#
# COMPACT_ATOMS: atom_id res chain seq x y z
N MET A 1 16.36 -22.71 10.17
CA MET A 1 15.70 -21.42 10.46
C MET A 1 15.14 -20.75 9.20
N PHE A 2 15.97 -20.46 8.19
CA PHE A 2 15.57 -19.74 6.96
C PHE A 2 14.40 -20.38 6.19
N LYS A 3 14.44 -21.69 5.93
CA LYS A 3 13.36 -22.44 5.24
C LYS A 3 11.99 -22.28 5.90
N ARG A 4 11.94 -22.20 7.24
CA ARG A 4 10.70 -22.02 8.00
C ARG A 4 10.14 -20.60 7.89
N ILE A 5 11.02 -19.60 7.96
CA ILE A 5 10.66 -18.19 7.76
C ILE A 5 10.09 -18.02 6.34
N ALA A 6 10.78 -18.56 5.33
CA ALA A 6 10.31 -18.50 3.95
C ALA A 6 8.95 -19.20 3.74
N GLN A 7 8.75 -20.39 4.31
CA GLN A 7 7.47 -21.11 4.21
C GLN A 7 6.33 -20.38 4.92
N THR A 8 6.54 -19.95 6.17
CA THR A 8 5.51 -19.23 6.95
C THR A 8 5.15 -17.91 6.28
N ALA A 9 6.14 -17.15 5.79
CA ALA A 9 5.91 -15.92 5.06
C ALA A 9 5.21 -16.17 3.72
N GLY A 10 5.59 -17.21 2.97
CA GLY A 10 4.95 -17.58 1.71
C GLY A 10 3.46 -17.89 1.87
N PHE A 11 3.10 -18.74 2.83
CA PHE A 11 1.69 -19.05 3.11
C PHE A 11 0.90 -17.85 3.65
N THR A 12 1.53 -17.04 4.52
CA THR A 12 0.91 -15.79 5.01
C THR A 12 0.63 -14.84 3.86
N GLY A 13 1.64 -14.58 3.02
CA GLY A 13 1.54 -13.68 1.88
C GLY A 13 0.50 -14.15 0.89
N LEU A 14 0.44 -15.45 0.59
CA LEU A 14 -0.59 -16.02 -0.28
C LEU A 14 -2.01 -15.78 0.24
N LEU A 15 -2.28 -16.12 1.51
CA LEU A 15 -3.61 -15.93 2.10
C LEU A 15 -4.00 -14.45 2.16
N ALA A 16 -3.06 -13.58 2.54
CA ALA A 16 -3.30 -12.15 2.60
C ALA A 16 -3.52 -11.53 1.22
N ALA A 17 -2.79 -11.98 0.18
CA ALA A 17 -2.95 -11.53 -1.19
C ALA A 17 -4.31 -11.95 -1.78
N LEU A 18 -4.77 -13.17 -1.50
CA LEU A 18 -6.10 -13.63 -1.91
C LEU A 18 -7.20 -12.79 -1.26
N LEU A 19 -7.08 -12.49 0.03
CA LEU A 19 -8.00 -11.60 0.73
C LEU A 19 -7.99 -10.20 0.12
N LEU A 20 -6.81 -9.61 -0.10
CA LEU A 20 -6.66 -8.29 -0.68
C LEU A 20 -7.29 -8.21 -2.07
N THR A 21 -7.03 -9.20 -2.91
CA THR A 21 -7.57 -9.29 -4.28
C THR A 21 -9.09 -9.36 -4.26
N LEU A 22 -9.67 -10.15 -3.34
CA LEU A 22 -11.12 -10.25 -3.17
C LEU A 22 -11.71 -8.90 -2.76
N LEU A 23 -11.15 -8.26 -1.73
CA LEU A 23 -11.61 -6.94 -1.27
C LEU A 23 -11.52 -5.88 -2.39
N GLN A 24 -10.40 -5.87 -3.13
CA GLN A 24 -10.23 -4.97 -4.28
C GLN A 24 -11.27 -5.24 -5.36
N SER A 25 -11.56 -6.50 -5.70
CA SER A 25 -12.54 -6.83 -6.74
C SER A 25 -13.95 -6.32 -6.42
N PHE A 26 -14.33 -6.24 -5.14
CA PHE A 26 -15.66 -5.78 -4.74
C PHE A 26 -15.74 -4.29 -4.43
N TRP A 27 -14.68 -3.68 -3.91
CA TRP A 27 -14.74 -2.32 -3.38
C TRP A 27 -13.92 -1.29 -4.16
N VAL A 28 -12.83 -1.71 -4.79
CA VAL A 28 -11.87 -0.79 -5.42
C VAL A 28 -12.02 -0.82 -6.95
N VAL A 29 -12.05 -2.01 -7.54
CA VAL A 29 -12.14 -2.20 -9.00
C VAL A 29 -13.39 -1.54 -9.60
N PRO A 30 -14.60 -1.64 -9.02
CA PRO A 30 -15.77 -0.96 -9.59
C PRO A 30 -15.62 0.56 -9.64
N LEU A 31 -14.95 1.15 -8.64
CA LEU A 31 -14.70 2.60 -8.58
C LEU A 31 -13.68 3.03 -9.64
N ILE A 32 -12.65 2.21 -9.87
CA ILE A 32 -11.65 2.43 -10.94
C ILE A 32 -12.35 2.38 -12.31
N GLN A 33 -13.16 1.35 -12.57
CA GLN A 33 -13.89 1.23 -13.83
C GLN A 33 -14.83 2.41 -14.06
N GLN A 34 -15.49 2.90 -13.01
CA GLN A 34 -16.32 4.09 -13.10
C GLN A 34 -15.49 5.34 -13.41
N ALA A 35 -14.33 5.51 -12.76
CA ALA A 35 -13.43 6.63 -13.04
C ALA A 35 -12.89 6.63 -14.48
N GLU A 36 -12.51 5.44 -15.00
CA GLU A 36 -12.06 5.28 -16.39
C GLU A 36 -13.12 5.74 -17.41
N THR A 37 -14.42 5.70 -17.09
CA THR A 37 -15.46 6.21 -18.01
C THR A 37 -15.40 7.73 -18.20
N TYR A 38 -14.92 8.47 -17.20
CA TYR A 38 -14.73 9.93 -17.29
C TYR A 38 -13.44 10.28 -18.03
N GLU A 39 -12.40 9.45 -17.92
CA GLU A 39 -11.14 9.61 -18.67
C GLU A 39 -11.30 9.27 -20.16
N LYS A 40 -12.08 8.22 -20.46
CA LYS A 40 -12.34 7.74 -21.84
C LYS A 40 -13.52 8.44 -22.50
N ALA A 41 -14.27 9.29 -21.79
CA ALA A 41 -15.34 10.07 -22.40
C ALA A 41 -14.73 10.97 -23.48
N PRO A 42 -15.21 10.93 -24.74
CA PRO A 42 -14.78 11.91 -25.72
C PRO A 42 -15.10 13.27 -25.12
N ALA A 43 -14.08 14.13 -25.00
CA ALA A 43 -14.30 15.53 -24.69
C ALA A 43 -15.39 16.01 -25.66
N GLU A 44 -16.59 16.29 -25.18
CA GLU A 44 -17.58 16.97 -26.00
C GLU A 44 -16.90 18.27 -26.44
N HIS A 45 -16.52 18.31 -27.70
CA HIS A 45 -15.93 19.47 -28.35
C HIS A 45 -16.96 20.60 -28.30
N VAL A 46 -16.97 21.36 -27.22
CA VAL A 46 -17.40 22.76 -27.24
C VAL A 46 -16.19 23.56 -27.71
N HIS A 47 -15.86 23.39 -28.99
CA HIS A 47 -15.05 24.34 -29.73
C HIS A 47 -15.92 24.94 -30.83
N GLU A 48 -16.71 25.94 -30.45
CA GLU A 48 -17.25 26.90 -31.41
C GLU A 48 -16.14 27.89 -31.80
N HIS A 49 -15.78 27.83 -33.09
CA HIS A 49 -15.12 28.83 -33.94
C HIS A 49 -13.61 29.10 -33.78
N ALA A 50 -12.81 28.74 -34.80
CA ALA A 50 -12.48 29.60 -35.97
C ALA A 50 -11.35 29.00 -36.84
N ASP A 51 -11.43 29.23 -38.15
CA ASP A 51 -10.54 28.79 -39.23
C ASP A 51 -9.02 28.92 -39.01
N GLY A 52 -8.24 27.98 -39.55
CA GLY A 52 -6.82 28.18 -39.82
C GLY A 52 -6.00 26.89 -39.90
N ALA A 53 -5.56 26.54 -41.11
CA ALA A 53 -4.93 25.28 -41.46
C ALA A 53 -3.45 25.12 -41.04
N VAL A 54 -3.04 23.85 -41.13
CA VAL A 54 -1.71 23.26 -41.37
C VAL A 54 -0.88 22.79 -40.17
N ALA A 55 -0.54 21.52 -40.28
CA ALA A 55 0.04 20.57 -39.35
C ALA A 55 1.56 20.69 -39.13
N GLU A 56 2.03 19.78 -38.28
CA GLU A 56 3.39 19.27 -38.10
C GLU A 56 4.23 19.86 -36.97
N HIS A 57 3.90 19.44 -35.75
CA HIS A 57 4.90 19.15 -34.72
C HIS A 57 4.48 17.92 -33.89
N SER A 58 4.61 16.72 -34.47
CA SER A 58 4.53 15.46 -33.72
C SER A 58 5.94 14.88 -33.52
N HIS A 59 6.70 15.52 -32.64
CA HIS A 59 7.70 14.83 -31.82
C HIS A 59 6.93 14.24 -30.63
N ALA A 60 7.18 13.08 -30.05
CA ALA A 60 8.13 12.00 -30.22
C ALA A 60 7.64 10.89 -29.27
N HIS A 61 7.81 9.61 -29.64
CA HIS A 61 7.82 8.44 -28.73
C HIS A 61 7.00 8.52 -27.42
N ASP A 62 5.67 8.38 -27.49
CA ASP A 62 4.96 7.71 -26.41
C ASP A 62 4.85 6.23 -26.81
N GLU A 63 5.84 5.42 -26.40
CA GLU A 63 5.56 4.00 -26.24
C GLU A 63 4.42 3.94 -25.21
N ALA A 64 3.20 3.66 -25.67
CA ALA A 64 2.05 3.45 -24.80
C ALA A 64 2.49 2.50 -23.68
N ALA A 65 2.60 3.02 -22.46
CA ALA A 65 3.04 2.25 -21.32
C ALA A 65 2.14 1.01 -21.23
N TRP A 66 2.75 -0.18 -21.21
CA TRP A 66 2.00 -1.42 -21.25
C TRP A 66 0.96 -1.46 -20.13
N GLU A 67 -0.30 -1.68 -20.50
CA GLU A 67 -1.41 -1.87 -19.57
C GLU A 67 -2.05 -3.25 -19.80
N PRO A 68 -2.36 -4.02 -18.74
CA PRO A 68 -3.13 -5.25 -18.87
C PRO A 68 -4.51 -5.00 -19.47
N GLU A 69 -4.93 -5.83 -20.44
CA GLU A 69 -6.30 -5.75 -20.97
C GLU A 69 -7.33 -6.06 -19.88
N ASP A 70 -8.51 -5.45 -20.04
CA ASP A 70 -9.67 -5.68 -19.18
C ASP A 70 -10.06 -7.16 -19.07
N GLY A 71 -10.59 -7.54 -17.92
CA GLY A 71 -11.02 -8.91 -17.63
C GLY A 71 -9.92 -9.76 -16.99
N TRP A 72 -9.60 -10.91 -17.58
CA TRP A 72 -8.77 -11.92 -16.91
C TRP A 72 -7.30 -11.51 -16.79
N GLN A 73 -6.76 -10.75 -17.75
CA GLN A 73 -5.37 -10.32 -17.75
C GLN A 73 -5.11 -9.29 -16.64
N ARG A 74 -6.00 -8.31 -16.47
CA ARG A 74 -5.99 -7.37 -15.35
C ARG A 74 -6.12 -8.08 -14.00
N VAL A 75 -7.08 -9.00 -13.85
CA VAL A 75 -7.23 -9.77 -12.61
C VAL A 75 -5.96 -10.57 -12.28
N LEU A 76 -5.37 -11.25 -13.27
CA LEU A 76 -4.17 -12.06 -13.06
C LEU A 76 -2.95 -11.21 -12.69
N SER A 77 -2.73 -10.10 -13.41
CA SER A 77 -1.61 -9.19 -13.16
C SER A 77 -1.73 -8.49 -11.81
N THR A 78 -2.91 -7.99 -11.44
CA THR A 78 -3.18 -7.42 -10.11
C THR A 78 -3.00 -8.46 -9.01
N THR A 79 -3.52 -9.68 -9.19
CA THR A 79 -3.38 -10.77 -8.20
C THR A 79 -1.91 -11.15 -8.02
N GLY A 80 -1.15 -11.26 -9.12
CA GLY A 80 0.27 -11.56 -9.11
C GLY A 80 1.09 -10.47 -8.42
N GLY A 81 0.80 -9.19 -8.71
CA GLY A 81 1.42 -8.05 -8.02
C GLY A 81 1.12 -8.04 -6.52
N ASN A 82 -0.15 -8.21 -6.15
CA ASN A 82 -0.57 -8.33 -4.75
C ASN A 82 0.15 -9.47 -4.03
N LEU A 83 0.34 -10.62 -4.70
CA LEU A 83 1.05 -11.76 -4.14
C LEU A 83 2.50 -11.43 -3.82
N VAL A 84 3.23 -10.83 -4.75
CA VAL A 84 4.64 -10.45 -4.55
C VAL A 84 4.77 -9.47 -3.38
N VAL A 85 3.94 -8.43 -3.35
CA VAL A 85 3.94 -7.43 -2.28
C VAL A 85 3.58 -8.05 -0.93
N ALA A 86 2.53 -8.88 -0.87
CA ALA A 86 2.11 -9.51 0.37
C ALA A 86 3.15 -10.49 0.93
N VAL A 87 3.84 -11.24 0.07
CA VAL A 87 4.96 -12.11 0.49
C VAL A 87 6.12 -11.27 1.01
N GLY A 88 6.45 -10.16 0.36
CA GLY A 88 7.47 -9.22 0.82
C GLY A 88 7.18 -8.68 2.23
N PHE A 89 5.97 -8.20 2.48
CA PHE A 89 5.57 -7.73 3.82
C PHE A 89 5.48 -8.87 4.85
N ALA A 90 5.06 -10.07 4.44
CA ALA A 90 5.07 -11.24 5.33
C ALA A 90 6.50 -11.61 5.75
N LEU A 91 7.48 -11.56 4.84
CA LEU A 91 8.89 -11.79 5.14
C LEU A 91 9.44 -10.73 6.09
N MET A 92 9.10 -9.46 5.86
CA MET A 92 9.47 -8.35 6.75
C MET A 92 8.94 -8.59 8.18
N LEU A 93 7.65 -8.91 8.34
CA LEU A 93 7.06 -9.21 9.65
C LEU A 93 7.71 -10.44 10.30
N ALA A 94 7.95 -11.50 9.54
CA ALA A 94 8.64 -12.69 10.04
C ALA A 94 10.06 -12.38 10.52
N GLY A 95 10.77 -11.47 9.84
CA GLY A 95 12.06 -10.95 10.28
C GLY A 95 11.95 -10.17 11.59
N LEU A 96 10.99 -9.25 11.72
CA LEU A 96 10.75 -8.48 12.95
C LEU A 96 10.40 -9.37 14.15
N TYR A 97 9.66 -10.46 13.93
CA TYR A 97 9.35 -11.43 15.00
C TYR A 97 10.58 -12.16 15.54
N THR A 98 11.71 -12.20 14.81
CA THR A 98 12.97 -12.73 15.35
C THR A 98 13.58 -11.82 16.41
N LEU A 99 13.34 -10.51 16.31
CA LEU A 99 13.77 -9.52 17.29
C LEU A 99 12.80 -9.48 18.48
N ARG A 100 11.49 -9.57 18.21
CA ARG A 100 10.45 -9.57 19.25
C ARG A 100 9.28 -10.46 18.86
N ALA A 101 9.33 -11.71 19.30
CA ALA A 101 8.27 -12.67 19.02
C ALA A 101 6.93 -12.27 19.67
N PRO A 102 5.80 -12.36 18.94
CA PRO A 102 4.49 -12.13 19.51
C PRO A 102 4.12 -13.28 20.46
N GLY A 103 3.76 -12.94 21.71
CA GLY A 103 3.32 -13.91 22.72
C GLY A 103 1.91 -14.44 22.46
N ARG A 104 1.05 -13.66 21.78
CA ARG A 104 -0.32 -14.05 21.40
C ARG A 104 -0.58 -13.69 19.94
N THR A 105 -1.44 -14.45 19.26
CA THR A 105 -1.84 -14.16 17.87
C THR A 105 -2.44 -12.75 17.72
N ALA A 106 -3.22 -12.29 18.71
CA ALA A 106 -3.78 -10.94 18.72
C ALA A 106 -2.70 -9.83 18.69
N GLN A 107 -1.48 -10.09 19.18
CA GLN A 107 -0.38 -9.12 19.07
C GLN A 107 0.10 -8.97 17.61
N GLY A 108 -0.14 -9.96 16.76
CA GLY A 108 0.07 -9.85 15.32
C GLY A 108 -0.77 -8.74 14.68
N ALA A 109 -1.99 -8.49 15.17
CA ALA A 109 -2.80 -7.37 14.68
C ALA A 109 -2.12 -6.02 14.95
N TRP A 110 -1.43 -5.85 16.08
CA TRP A 110 -0.68 -4.61 16.36
C TRP A 110 0.52 -4.43 15.44
N TRP A 111 1.23 -5.52 15.10
CA TRP A 111 2.28 -5.48 14.09
C TRP A 111 1.74 -5.16 12.70
N GLY A 112 0.58 -5.73 12.34
CA GLY A 112 -0.15 -5.40 11.13
C GLY A 112 -0.54 -3.92 11.08
N LEU A 113 -1.17 -3.40 12.14
CA LEU A 113 -1.55 -1.99 12.26
C LEU A 113 -0.36 -1.04 12.22
N ALA A 114 0.79 -1.42 12.79
CA ALA A 114 2.02 -0.65 12.68
C ALA A 114 2.50 -0.61 11.22
N GLY A 115 2.48 -1.74 10.51
CA GLY A 115 2.78 -1.79 9.08
C GLY A 115 1.83 -0.94 8.24
N PHE A 116 0.51 -1.03 8.52
CA PHE A 116 -0.49 -0.16 7.90
C PHE A 116 -0.20 1.32 8.16
N ALA A 117 0.15 1.69 9.40
CA ALA A 117 0.47 3.07 9.74
C ALA A 117 1.67 3.60 8.94
N VAL A 118 2.71 2.77 8.80
CA VAL A 118 3.96 3.10 8.11
C VAL A 118 3.79 3.22 6.59
N PHE A 119 3.18 2.21 5.97
CA PHE A 119 3.18 2.09 4.51
C PHE A 119 1.94 2.67 3.84
N VAL A 120 0.86 2.90 4.61
CA VAL A 120 -0.42 3.34 4.06
C VAL A 120 -0.91 4.61 4.77
N LEU A 121 -1.21 4.55 6.07
CA LEU A 121 -1.91 5.64 6.75
C LEU A 121 -1.13 6.96 6.71
N ALA A 122 0.12 6.99 7.20
CA ALA A 122 0.89 8.23 7.25
C ALA A 122 1.16 8.82 5.85
N PRO A 123 1.60 8.03 4.85
CA PRO A 123 1.72 8.55 3.49
C PRO A 123 0.38 9.05 2.90
N THR A 124 -0.73 8.36 3.15
CA THR A 124 -2.04 8.77 2.59
C THR A 124 -2.64 10.02 3.22
N LEU A 125 -2.16 10.45 4.40
CA LEU A 125 -2.54 11.73 4.98
C LEU A 125 -2.02 12.92 4.17
N GLY A 126 -0.88 12.77 3.49
CA GLY A 126 -0.33 13.80 2.62
C GLY A 126 -0.69 13.61 1.15
N LEU A 127 -0.58 12.38 0.64
CA LEU A 127 -0.93 11.99 -0.72
C LEU A 127 -2.05 10.95 -0.70
N PRO A 128 -3.32 11.38 -0.67
CA PRO A 128 -4.44 10.44 -0.69
C PRO A 128 -4.43 9.62 -1.98
N PRO A 129 -4.97 8.39 -1.97
CA PRO A 129 -5.08 7.59 -3.18
C PRO A 129 -5.97 8.30 -4.21
N GLU A 130 -5.44 8.39 -5.42
CA GLU A 130 -5.94 9.16 -6.55
C GLU A 130 -6.61 8.20 -7.58
N LEU A 131 -7.70 8.66 -8.22
CA LEU A 131 -8.39 7.91 -9.27
C LEU A 131 -7.66 8.07 -10.62
N PRO A 132 -7.81 7.12 -11.57
CA PRO A 132 -7.39 7.34 -12.94
C PRO A 132 -7.92 8.68 -13.49
N GLY A 133 -7.10 9.38 -14.27
CA GLY A 133 -7.45 10.71 -14.81
C GLY A 133 -7.35 11.89 -13.83
N THR A 134 -6.79 11.73 -12.63
CA THR A 134 -6.46 12.87 -11.75
C THR A 134 -5.08 13.46 -12.05
N ALA A 135 -4.99 14.79 -12.05
CA ALA A 135 -3.74 15.51 -12.17
C ALA A 135 -2.85 15.21 -10.97
N ALA A 136 -1.62 14.82 -11.25
CA ALA A 136 -0.69 14.29 -10.28
C ALA A 136 0.63 15.06 -10.28
N ALA A 137 1.22 15.23 -9.10
CA ALA A 137 2.58 15.77 -9.01
C ALA A 137 3.60 14.84 -9.67
N GLU A 138 4.78 15.38 -9.97
CA GLU A 138 5.88 14.62 -10.57
C GLU A 138 6.17 13.34 -9.76
N LEU A 139 6.35 12.22 -10.46
CA LEU A 139 6.40 10.88 -9.86
C LEU A 139 7.57 10.73 -8.89
N SER A 140 8.76 11.21 -9.25
CA SER A 140 9.96 11.09 -8.39
C SER A 140 9.79 11.85 -7.08
N GLN A 141 9.15 13.03 -7.08
CA GLN A 141 8.86 13.78 -5.87
C GLN A 141 7.92 13.01 -4.94
N ARG A 142 6.85 12.41 -5.47
CA ARG A 142 5.90 11.59 -4.69
C ARG A 142 6.59 10.35 -4.12
N GLN A 143 7.45 9.70 -4.88
CA GLN A 143 8.21 8.53 -4.43
C GLN A 143 9.16 8.89 -3.28
N LEU A 144 9.93 9.98 -3.41
CA LEU A 144 10.84 10.44 -2.36
C LEU A 144 10.08 10.82 -1.10
N TRP A 145 8.96 11.54 -1.24
CA TRP A 145 8.13 11.92 -0.11
C TRP A 145 7.49 10.70 0.57
N TRP A 146 7.01 9.71 -0.21
CA TRP A 146 6.44 8.48 0.33
C TRP A 146 7.48 7.68 1.12
N ILE A 147 8.69 7.49 0.56
CA ILE A 147 9.79 6.79 1.24
C ILE A 147 10.18 7.53 2.51
N GLY A 148 10.32 8.85 2.45
CA GLY A 148 10.63 9.69 3.60
C GLY A 148 9.58 9.57 4.71
N THR A 149 8.30 9.63 4.35
CA THR A 149 7.18 9.51 5.29
C THR A 149 7.11 8.12 5.93
N ALA A 150 7.27 7.07 5.13
CA ALA A 150 7.30 5.70 5.62
C ALA A 150 8.49 5.46 6.56
N ALA A 151 9.70 5.87 6.17
CA ALA A 151 10.90 5.74 6.99
C ALA A 151 10.79 6.51 8.31
N SER A 152 10.29 7.75 8.25
CA SER A 152 10.05 8.57 9.44
C SER A 152 9.01 7.92 10.35
N THR A 153 7.94 7.37 9.79
CA THR A 153 6.89 6.69 10.57
C THR A 153 7.39 5.42 11.23
N ALA A 154 8.17 4.62 10.52
CA ALA A 154 8.80 3.42 11.07
C ALA A 154 9.76 3.76 12.22
N ALA A 155 10.62 4.75 12.03
CA ALA A 155 11.56 5.21 13.06
C ALA A 155 10.83 5.81 14.28
N GLY A 156 9.82 6.66 14.04
CA GLY A 156 9.01 7.28 15.09
C GLY A 156 8.27 6.25 15.94
N LEU A 157 7.60 5.28 15.31
CA LEU A 157 6.93 4.19 16.01
C LEU A 157 7.92 3.30 16.76
N ALA A 158 9.08 2.98 16.17
CA ALA A 158 10.11 2.20 16.84
C ALA A 158 10.62 2.90 18.12
N LEU A 159 10.86 4.20 18.08
CA LEU A 159 11.26 4.98 19.25
C LEU A 159 10.16 5.07 20.32
N LEU A 160 8.89 5.21 19.90
CA LEU A 160 7.76 5.27 20.83
C LEU A 160 7.52 3.94 21.56
N VAL A 161 7.62 2.83 20.84
CA VAL A 161 7.32 1.49 21.35
C VAL A 161 8.51 0.88 22.10
N PHE A 162 9.73 1.01 21.56
CA PHE A 162 10.93 0.38 22.13
C PHE A 162 11.79 1.34 22.96
N GLY A 163 11.57 2.65 22.87
CA GLY A 163 12.29 3.64 23.65
C GLY A 163 11.94 3.57 25.15
N GLN A 164 12.95 3.28 25.98
CA GLN A 164 12.78 3.21 27.43
C GLN A 164 12.70 4.60 28.10
N ASN A 165 13.32 5.62 27.49
CA ASN A 165 13.41 6.97 28.06
C ASN A 165 12.36 7.91 27.45
N TRP A 166 11.74 8.78 28.27
CA TRP A 166 10.72 9.73 27.80
C TRP A 166 11.23 10.67 26.70
N ARG A 167 12.53 11.03 26.72
CA ARG A 167 13.18 11.83 25.67
C ARG A 167 13.13 11.15 24.29
N LEU A 168 13.32 9.83 24.24
CA LEU A 168 13.22 9.06 22.99
C LEU A 168 11.78 9.04 22.47
N LYS A 169 10.79 9.00 23.38
CA LYS A 169 9.38 9.08 23.00
C LYS A 169 9.02 10.44 22.42
N VAL A 170 9.49 11.53 23.03
CA VAL A 170 9.33 12.89 22.48
C VAL A 170 10.00 13.01 21.12
N LEU A 171 11.22 12.49 20.97
CA LEU A 171 11.91 12.44 19.68
C LEU A 171 11.13 11.64 18.63
N GLY A 172 10.59 10.47 19.00
CA GLY A 172 9.76 9.65 18.11
C GLY A 172 8.50 10.38 17.65
N ALA A 173 7.82 11.09 18.56
CA ALA A 173 6.67 11.93 18.23
C ALA A 173 7.06 13.08 17.29
N ALA A 174 8.19 13.74 17.54
CA ALA A 174 8.69 14.80 16.65
C ALA A 174 8.98 14.25 15.24
N ILE A 175 9.64 13.11 15.13
CA ILE A 175 9.96 12.44 13.85
C ILE A 175 8.69 12.11 13.07
N LEU A 176 7.60 11.66 13.73
CA LEU A 176 6.33 11.40 13.04
C LEU A 176 5.74 12.64 12.37
N VAL A 177 5.95 13.81 12.97
CA VAL A 177 5.38 15.07 12.50
C VAL A 177 6.19 15.68 11.34
N VAL A 178 7.50 15.41 11.26
CA VAL A 178 8.40 16.04 10.26
C VAL A 178 7.89 15.94 8.81
N PRO A 179 7.52 14.76 8.27
CA PRO A 179 7.08 14.68 6.87
C PRO A 179 5.79 15.47 6.60
N HIS A 180 4.92 15.55 7.60
CA HIS A 180 3.64 16.26 7.51
C HIS A 180 3.82 17.78 7.59
N VAL A 181 4.87 18.26 8.28
CA VAL A 181 5.25 19.69 8.31
C VAL A 181 5.92 20.12 7.01
N ILE A 182 6.75 19.25 6.41
CA ILE A 182 7.34 19.52 5.08
C ILE A 182 6.23 19.61 4.03
N GLY A 183 5.18 18.80 4.17
CA GLY A 183 4.05 18.75 3.25
C GLY A 183 4.31 17.84 2.06
N ALA A 184 3.23 17.29 1.51
CA ALA A 184 3.28 16.44 0.34
C ALA A 184 3.44 17.27 -0.95
N PRO A 185 4.16 16.76 -1.96
CA PRO A 185 4.23 17.40 -3.27
C PRO A 185 2.87 17.36 -3.96
N GLN A 186 2.31 18.51 -4.29
CA GLN A 186 1.01 18.66 -4.96
C GLN A 186 1.20 19.13 -6.40
N PRO A 187 0.29 18.77 -7.33
CA PRO A 187 0.31 19.33 -8.67
C PRO A 187 0.09 20.85 -8.63
N LEU A 188 0.60 21.55 -9.65
CA LEU A 188 0.40 23.00 -9.79
C LEU A 188 -1.07 23.37 -10.06
N ILE A 189 -1.79 22.46 -10.72
CA ILE A 189 -3.21 22.58 -11.04
C ILE A 189 -3.88 21.29 -10.57
N HIS A 190 -4.83 21.41 -9.66
CA HIS A 190 -5.66 20.30 -9.20
C HIS A 190 -6.83 20.12 -10.17
N GLU A 191 -6.72 19.14 -11.05
CA GLU A 191 -7.80 18.74 -11.95
C GLU A 191 -8.14 17.27 -11.74
N SER A 192 -9.43 16.99 -11.71
CA SER A 192 -9.98 15.63 -11.68
C SER A 192 -11.14 15.56 -12.65
N LEU A 193 -11.09 14.54 -13.51
CA LEU A 193 -12.18 14.27 -14.46
C LEU A 193 -13.38 13.60 -13.77
N ALA A 194 -13.17 12.98 -12.61
CA ALA A 194 -14.19 12.24 -11.88
C ALA A 194 -14.89 13.11 -10.81
N PRO A 195 -16.16 12.84 -10.47
CA PRO A 195 -16.85 13.54 -9.40
C PRO A 195 -16.18 13.35 -8.03
N GLU A 196 -16.14 14.39 -7.19
CA GLU A 196 -15.56 14.34 -5.82
C GLU A 196 -16.17 13.22 -4.94
N ALA A 197 -17.46 12.91 -5.15
CA ALA A 197 -18.12 11.81 -4.45
C ALA A 197 -17.52 10.44 -4.78
N LEU A 198 -17.00 10.26 -6.00
CA LEU A 198 -16.32 9.02 -6.42
C LEU A 198 -14.93 8.93 -5.80
N GLU A 199 -14.19 10.05 -5.79
CA GLU A 199 -12.87 10.12 -5.15
C GLU A 199 -12.91 9.81 -3.65
N SER A 200 -13.87 10.39 -2.94
CA SER A 200 -14.02 10.15 -1.50
C SER A 200 -14.35 8.68 -1.19
N GLN A 201 -15.23 8.06 -2.00
CA GLN A 201 -15.52 6.63 -1.91
C GLN A 201 -14.27 5.79 -2.17
N PHE A 202 -13.49 6.14 -3.20
CA PHE A 202 -12.24 5.44 -3.52
C PHE A 202 -11.21 5.55 -2.40
N ARG A 203 -11.10 6.74 -1.79
CA ARG A 203 -10.22 7.00 -0.65
C ARG A 203 -10.56 6.09 0.53
N VAL A 204 -11.85 6.04 0.89
CA VAL A 204 -12.33 5.21 2.00
C VAL A 204 -12.18 3.72 1.69
N ALA A 205 -12.59 3.29 0.49
CA ALA A 205 -12.47 1.90 0.05
C ALA A 205 -11.01 1.42 0.05
N SER A 206 -10.09 2.24 -0.44
CA SER A 206 -8.66 1.94 -0.47
C SER A 206 -8.07 1.84 0.95
N LEU A 207 -8.40 2.79 1.84
CA LEU A 207 -7.93 2.77 3.23
C LEU A 207 -8.45 1.56 3.99
N LEU A 208 -9.75 1.25 3.88
CA LEU A 208 -10.36 0.10 4.54
C LEU A 208 -9.75 -1.20 4.02
N THR A 209 -9.66 -1.36 2.69
CA THR A 209 -9.09 -2.56 2.07
C THR A 209 -7.65 -2.82 2.55
N ASN A 210 -6.82 -1.78 2.60
CA ASN A 210 -5.46 -1.87 3.12
C ASN A 210 -5.42 -2.17 4.62
N ALA A 211 -6.28 -1.56 5.42
CA ALA A 211 -6.34 -1.81 6.86
C ALA A 211 -6.70 -3.28 7.15
N LEU A 212 -7.71 -3.82 6.45
CA LEU A 212 -8.12 -5.22 6.56
C LEU A 212 -6.98 -6.16 6.13
N PHE A 213 -6.31 -5.87 5.01
CA PHE A 213 -5.17 -6.63 4.54
C PHE A 213 -4.05 -6.69 5.58
N TRP A 214 -3.63 -5.55 6.13
CA TRP A 214 -2.54 -5.48 7.10
C TRP A 214 -2.87 -6.17 8.42
N VAL A 215 -4.11 -6.04 8.92
CA VAL A 215 -4.56 -6.75 10.12
C VAL A 215 -4.56 -8.25 9.89
N ALA A 216 -5.08 -8.72 8.75
CA ALA A 216 -5.08 -10.14 8.38
C ALA A 216 -3.65 -10.68 8.24
N LEU A 217 -2.77 -9.95 7.53
CA LEU A 217 -1.37 -10.28 7.37
C LEU A 217 -0.66 -10.43 8.73
N GLY A 218 -0.90 -9.49 9.65
CA GLY A 218 -0.37 -9.52 11.01
C GLY A 218 -0.87 -10.72 11.83
N LEU A 219 -2.18 -11.00 11.79
CA LEU A 219 -2.79 -12.13 12.50
C LEU A 219 -2.31 -13.49 11.96
N ILE A 220 -2.35 -13.68 10.65
CA ILE A 220 -1.94 -14.92 9.98
C ILE A 220 -0.46 -15.19 10.22
N SER A 221 0.40 -14.16 10.08
CA SER A 221 1.84 -14.29 10.27
C SER A 221 2.17 -14.67 11.71
N ALA A 222 1.57 -13.99 12.70
CA ALA A 222 1.79 -14.30 14.11
C ALA A 222 1.29 -15.71 14.47
N TRP A 223 0.15 -16.14 13.92
CA TRP A 223 -0.38 -17.49 14.14
C TRP A 223 0.54 -18.57 13.57
N LEU A 224 0.97 -18.44 12.30
CA LEU A 224 1.86 -19.40 11.64
C LEU A 224 3.25 -19.44 12.31
N PHE A 225 3.80 -18.28 12.66
CA PHE A 225 5.08 -18.18 13.35
C PHE A 225 5.06 -18.96 14.68
N ARG A 226 4.03 -18.75 15.50
CA ARG A 226 3.88 -19.44 16.79
C ARG A 226 3.68 -20.94 16.64
N ARG A 227 2.81 -21.38 15.71
CA ARG A 227 2.57 -22.82 15.47
C ARG A 227 3.84 -23.56 15.07
N SER A 228 4.68 -22.90 14.28
CA SER A 228 5.96 -23.49 13.85
C SER A 228 6.97 -23.64 15.00
N ASN A 229 6.97 -22.73 15.99
CA ASN A 229 7.88 -22.79 17.13
C ASN A 229 7.48 -23.88 18.14
N VAL A 230 6.18 -24.07 18.39
CA VAL A 230 5.69 -25.15 19.27
C VAL A 230 6.08 -26.54 18.76
N HIS A 231 6.12 -26.75 17.43
CA HIS A 231 6.56 -28.03 16.86
C HIS A 231 8.05 -28.32 17.08
N THR A 232 8.91 -27.29 17.18
CA THR A 232 10.34 -27.51 17.44
C THR A 232 10.63 -27.85 18.89
N ASP A 233 9.95 -27.22 19.85
CA ASP A 233 10.17 -27.53 21.28
C ASP A 233 9.80 -29.00 21.57
N ASN A 234 8.69 -29.48 20.99
CA ASN A 234 8.27 -30.89 21.12
C ASN A 234 9.18 -31.89 20.38
N ALA A 235 9.81 -31.47 19.27
CA ALA A 235 10.74 -32.32 18.54
C ALA A 235 12.07 -32.46 19.29
N HIS A 236 12.55 -31.40 19.95
CA HIS A 236 13.76 -31.46 20.77
C HIS A 236 13.53 -32.22 22.09
N SER A 237 12.33 -32.15 22.69
CA SER A 237 12.03 -32.89 23.92
C SER A 237 11.87 -34.41 23.73
N ASN A 238 11.49 -34.87 22.53
CA ASN A 238 11.34 -36.31 22.24
C ASN A 238 12.65 -37.02 21.89
N HIS A 239 13.76 -36.29 21.77
CA HIS A 239 15.09 -36.83 21.45
C HIS A 239 16.11 -36.66 22.59
N ALA A 240 15.67 -36.22 23.78
CA ALA A 240 16.45 -36.15 25.01
C ALA A 240 15.95 -37.22 26.00
#